data_AF-A0A3L6EH07-F1
#
_entry.id   AF-A0A3L6EH07-F1
#
_cell.length_a   1.000
_cell.length_b   1.000
_cell.length_c   1.000
_cell.angle_alpha   90.00
_cell.angle_beta   90.00
_cell.angle_gamma   90.00
#
_symmetry.space_group_name_H-M   'P 1'
#
loop_
_entity.id
_entity.type
_entity.pdbx_description
1 polymer ?
#
loop_
_entity_poly.entity_id
_entity_poly.type
_entity_poly.pdbx_seq_one_letter_code
_entity_poly.pdbx_strand_id
1 'polypeptide(L)'
;MAPTVPSETTMMRRAAVVVGLASLLAGVAATAGGAVRFRATNAASSTAGGKRFGRDVGVAYSRRVLSDASSFCWKTFNQPSPGPGSRKPVSSVTLVVEDIGGVAFTSGNGIHLSAQYVGGYSGDVKTEVAGVLYHEVTHVWQWDGQGQANGGLVEGIADYVRLKAGYAPGHWVKPGQGDRWDQGYDVTARFLDYCDSLKPGFVAQLNAKLKAQEMKQLAGVGSIASLLLLLAATAGAVTFEAINNASTTPGGQRFDRSYGVGYAAQVLSDASCFAWAVFNQTSPADRRPVDRVTLVVNAMDGIAYTEGSTIVLNAGYVNNYTGDVKTEVTGVLYHETVHVWQWGLQDYDAHWWVFEGIADFVRLRAGYAPAHWVQPGQGSSWDKGYDVTARFLDYCDSLRPGFVALLNTKLKNGYSDDYFVQITGKCVQELWLEYKAKYGHH
;
A
#
# COMPACT_ATOMS: atom_id res chain seq x y z
N MET A 1 -15.29 84.19 0.03
CA MET A 1 -14.44 83.44 -0.92
C MET A 1 -14.72 81.97 -0.72
N ALA A 2 -15.42 81.33 -1.67
CA ALA A 2 -15.36 79.88 -1.90
C ALA A 2 -14.29 79.62 -2.99
N PRO A 3 -13.94 78.38 -3.42
CA PRO A 3 -14.40 77.02 -3.04
C PRO A 3 -13.18 76.07 -2.77
N THR A 4 -13.26 74.78 -2.41
CA THR A 4 -13.78 73.59 -3.13
C THR A 4 -13.92 72.35 -2.22
N VAL A 5 -14.82 71.45 -2.63
CA VAL A 5 -15.28 70.16 -2.05
C VAL A 5 -14.91 69.06 -3.11
N PRO A 6 -15.33 67.77 -3.03
CA PRO A 6 -14.96 66.58 -2.22
C PRO A 6 -14.35 65.40 -3.04
N SER A 7 -14.10 64.22 -2.43
CA SER A 7 -14.52 62.88 -2.95
C SER A 7 -14.13 61.78 -1.93
N GLU A 8 -15.12 61.09 -1.35
CA GLU A 8 -15.66 59.76 -1.70
C GLU A 8 -15.23 58.65 -0.72
N THR A 9 -16.15 58.42 0.24
CA THR A 9 -16.69 57.11 0.68
C THR A 9 -15.75 55.93 1.00
N THR A 10 -15.57 55.53 2.27
CA THR A 10 -16.45 54.68 3.13
C THR A 10 -16.13 53.18 3.06
N MET A 11 -15.91 52.61 4.25
CA MET A 11 -15.96 51.20 4.69
C MET A 11 -14.69 50.33 4.75
N MET A 12 -14.58 49.67 5.91
CA MET A 12 -13.69 48.56 6.32
C MET A 12 -12.27 48.88 6.78
N ARG A 13 -12.13 49.29 8.05
CA ARG A 13 -10.98 48.89 8.90
C ARG A 13 -11.41 48.63 10.34
N ARG A 14 -11.65 47.36 10.66
CA ARG A 14 -11.46 46.81 12.01
C ARG A 14 -10.62 45.54 11.87
N ALA A 15 -9.32 45.68 12.14
CA ALA A 15 -8.40 44.57 12.33
C ALA A 15 -7.35 44.99 13.37
N ALA A 16 -7.04 44.06 14.27
CA ALA A 16 -6.07 44.10 15.37
C ALA A 16 -6.46 44.96 16.58
N VAL A 17 -6.68 44.32 17.74
CA VAL A 17 -5.67 44.12 18.79
C VAL A 17 -6.34 43.29 19.91
N VAL A 18 -5.91 42.03 20.09
CA VAL A 18 -5.81 41.41 21.43
C VAL A 18 -4.56 40.53 21.42
N VAL A 19 -3.49 41.08 21.99
CA VAL A 19 -2.30 40.37 22.46
C VAL A 19 -2.52 40.09 23.95
N GLY A 20 -2.19 38.89 24.42
CA GLY A 20 -1.90 38.68 25.85
C GLY A 20 -2.24 37.30 26.41
N LEU A 21 -1.32 36.35 26.29
CA LEU A 21 -0.67 35.64 27.42
C LEU A 21 0.13 34.44 26.90
N ALA A 22 1.36 34.71 26.52
CA ALA A 22 2.44 33.73 26.47
C ALA A 22 3.54 34.24 27.40
N SER A 23 3.93 33.46 28.42
CA SER A 23 5.31 33.25 28.93
C SER A 23 5.37 32.82 30.41
N LEU A 24 6.46 32.10 30.72
CA LEU A 24 7.00 31.59 32.01
C LEU A 24 6.43 30.24 32.51
N LEU A 25 7.22 29.16 32.72
CA LEU A 25 8.61 29.05 33.18
C LEU A 25 9.41 27.92 32.48
N ALA A 26 10.70 28.18 32.26
CA ALA A 26 11.75 27.19 32.01
C ALA A 26 12.69 27.13 33.22
N GLY A 27 13.11 25.92 33.64
CA GLY A 27 14.02 25.72 34.77
C GLY A 27 14.29 24.25 35.14
N VAL A 28 14.93 23.53 34.21
CA VAL A 28 15.76 22.30 34.27
C VAL A 28 15.70 21.35 35.48
N ALA A 29 15.36 20.08 35.19
CA ALA A 29 16.14 18.92 35.64
C ALA A 29 16.05 17.82 34.56
N ALA A 30 17.15 17.56 33.86
CA ALA A 30 17.24 16.46 32.90
C ALA A 30 17.23 15.12 33.65
N THR A 31 16.22 14.29 33.39
CA THR A 31 16.25 12.86 33.69
C THR A 31 15.58 12.09 32.54
N ALA A 32 16.37 11.18 31.93
CA ALA A 32 15.99 9.98 31.15
C ALA A 32 14.78 10.03 30.16
N GLY A 33 15.07 10.01 28.85
CA GLY A 33 14.29 9.27 27.83
C GLY A 33 12.85 9.69 27.47
N GLY A 34 12.68 10.49 26.41
CA GLY A 34 11.78 10.17 25.27
C GLY A 34 10.26 9.93 25.42
N ALA A 35 9.58 10.33 26.51
CA ALA A 35 8.13 10.09 26.68
C ALA A 35 7.22 11.18 26.06
N VAL A 36 6.13 10.76 25.37
CA VAL A 36 5.13 11.64 24.75
C VAL A 36 4.21 12.26 25.82
N ARG A 37 3.94 13.57 25.74
CA ARG A 37 3.07 14.28 26.70
C ARG A 37 1.62 14.36 26.22
N PHE A 38 0.69 13.82 27.00
CA PHE A 38 -0.74 13.87 26.71
C PHE A 38 -1.45 14.96 27.52
N ARG A 39 -2.15 15.86 26.85
CA ARG A 39 -2.92 16.95 27.48
C ARG A 39 -4.36 16.93 26.99
N ALA A 40 -5.30 17.29 27.85
CA ALA A 40 -6.68 17.51 27.46
C ALA A 40 -7.26 18.71 28.22
N THR A 41 -8.11 19.48 27.55
CA THR A 41 -8.78 20.66 28.11
C THR A 41 -10.24 20.68 27.64
N ASN A 42 -11.15 21.10 28.52
CA ASN A 42 -12.54 21.37 28.16
C ASN A 42 -12.76 22.89 28.09
N ALA A 43 -12.61 23.45 26.90
CA ALA A 43 -12.80 24.88 26.64
C ALA A 43 -14.28 25.28 26.54
N ALA A 44 -15.17 24.33 26.27
CA ALA A 44 -16.61 24.53 26.17
C ALA A 44 -17.39 24.21 27.45
N SER A 45 -16.76 24.28 28.62
CA SER A 45 -17.35 23.83 29.91
C SER A 45 -18.64 24.57 30.32
N SER A 46 -18.93 25.73 29.74
CA SER A 46 -20.18 26.48 29.93
C SER A 46 -21.35 25.96 29.10
N THR A 47 -21.09 25.27 27.98
CA THR A 47 -22.11 24.72 27.07
C THR A 47 -22.76 23.46 27.64
N ALA A 48 -23.95 23.09 27.15
CA ALA A 48 -24.61 21.83 27.55
C ALA A 48 -23.72 20.61 27.24
N GLY A 49 -23.10 20.60 26.06
CA GLY A 49 -22.19 19.55 25.62
C GLY A 49 -20.90 19.45 26.44
N GLY A 50 -20.25 20.57 26.72
CA GLY A 50 -19.05 20.59 27.56
C GLY A 50 -19.33 20.24 29.02
N LYS A 51 -20.50 20.60 29.56
CA LYS A 51 -20.96 20.10 30.88
C LYS A 51 -21.12 18.59 30.88
N ARG A 52 -21.74 18.03 29.83
CA ARG A 52 -21.91 16.59 29.67
C ARG A 52 -20.57 15.86 29.53
N PHE A 53 -19.65 16.39 28.72
CA PHE A 53 -18.27 15.88 28.63
C PHE A 53 -17.62 15.84 30.02
N GLY A 54 -17.71 16.93 30.78
CA GLY A 54 -17.12 17.02 32.12
C GLY A 54 -17.67 15.99 33.10
N ARG A 55 -18.98 15.73 33.04
CA ARG A 55 -19.68 14.78 33.92
C ARG A 55 -19.44 13.32 33.53
N ASP A 56 -19.58 12.99 32.24
CA ASP A 56 -19.70 11.59 31.78
C ASP A 56 -18.38 11.02 31.23
N VAL A 57 -17.47 11.89 30.76
CA VAL A 57 -16.20 11.49 30.13
C VAL A 57 -15.01 11.95 30.98
N GLY A 58 -14.82 13.26 31.08
CA GLY A 58 -13.81 13.91 31.92
C GLY A 58 -12.41 13.98 31.32
N VAL A 59 -11.73 15.11 31.56
CA VAL A 59 -10.37 15.41 31.07
C VAL A 59 -9.34 14.36 31.50
N ALA A 60 -9.44 13.82 32.71
CA ALA A 60 -8.51 12.81 33.20
C ALA A 60 -8.62 11.49 32.44
N TYR A 61 -9.85 11.04 32.14
CA TYR A 61 -10.09 9.85 31.35
C TYR A 61 -9.62 10.05 29.91
N SER A 62 -9.94 11.18 29.28
CA SER A 62 -9.50 11.44 27.91
C SER A 62 -7.98 11.47 27.76
N ARG A 63 -7.23 12.02 28.73
CA ARG A 63 -5.75 11.92 28.70
C ARG A 63 -5.25 10.47 28.71
N ARG A 64 -5.92 9.59 29.46
CA ARG A 64 -5.61 8.16 29.47
C ARG A 64 -5.92 7.53 28.11
N VAL A 65 -7.09 7.83 27.54
CA VAL A 65 -7.48 7.36 26.20
C VAL A 65 -6.47 7.81 25.13
N LEU A 66 -6.01 9.06 25.16
CA LEU A 66 -4.98 9.54 24.21
C LEU A 66 -3.67 8.73 24.32
N SER A 67 -3.24 8.41 25.55
CA SER A 67 -2.06 7.59 25.81
C SER A 67 -2.23 6.15 25.34
N ASP A 68 -3.38 5.55 25.66
CA ASP A 68 -3.70 4.17 25.31
C ASP A 68 -3.87 4.02 23.79
N ALA A 69 -4.59 4.94 23.14
CA ALA A 69 -4.76 4.99 21.69
C ALA A 69 -3.42 5.21 20.96
N SER A 70 -2.55 6.08 21.47
CA SER A 70 -1.23 6.28 20.87
C SER A 70 -0.38 5.02 20.97
N SER A 71 -0.40 4.37 22.14
CA SER A 71 0.29 3.08 22.34
C SER A 71 -0.26 1.99 21.43
N PHE A 72 -1.57 1.98 21.22
CA PHE A 72 -2.24 1.06 20.30
C PHE A 72 -1.84 1.32 18.85
N CYS A 73 -1.79 2.58 18.40
CA CYS A 73 -1.32 2.96 17.07
C CYS A 73 0.13 2.51 16.85
N TRP A 74 1.03 2.73 17.81
CA TRP A 74 2.43 2.31 17.70
C TRP A 74 2.57 0.79 17.53
N LYS A 75 1.76 0.01 18.25
CA LYS A 75 1.72 -1.45 18.08
C LYS A 75 1.15 -1.84 16.72
N THR A 76 0.00 -1.24 16.35
CA THR A 76 -0.71 -1.52 15.10
C THR A 76 0.15 -1.22 13.87
N PHE A 77 0.98 -0.18 13.93
CA PHE A 77 1.84 0.22 12.83
C PHE A 77 3.26 -0.34 12.91
N ASN A 78 3.56 -1.20 13.88
CA ASN A 78 4.91 -1.73 14.14
C ASN A 78 5.98 -0.63 14.30
N GLN A 79 5.65 0.43 15.05
CA GLN A 79 6.48 1.61 15.27
C GLN A 79 6.63 1.93 16.78
N PRO A 80 7.27 1.06 17.59
CA PRO A 80 7.32 1.23 19.05
C PRO A 80 8.23 2.38 19.54
N SER A 81 9.20 2.81 18.73
CA SER A 81 10.25 3.79 19.12
C SER A 81 10.38 4.92 18.10
N PRO A 82 11.02 6.07 18.43
CA PRO A 82 11.43 7.11 17.48
C PRO A 82 12.80 6.81 16.78
N GLY A 83 13.05 7.36 15.56
CA GLY A 83 14.17 6.99 14.66
C GLY A 83 13.81 6.73 13.16
N PRO A 84 14.80 6.45 12.28
CA PRO A 84 14.56 6.05 10.88
C PRO A 84 13.77 4.73 10.81
N GLY A 85 12.76 4.62 9.94
CA GLY A 85 11.85 3.45 9.92
C GLY A 85 10.82 3.40 11.06
N SER A 86 10.74 4.44 11.90
CA SER A 86 9.96 4.41 13.14
C SER A 86 8.82 5.47 13.21
N ARG A 87 8.14 5.61 14.37
CA ARG A 87 6.98 6.51 14.58
C ARG A 87 7.33 7.99 14.37
N LYS A 88 6.34 8.80 13.98
CA LYS A 88 6.49 10.25 13.79
C LYS A 88 7.11 10.92 15.05
N PRO A 89 7.95 11.97 14.88
CA PRO A 89 8.62 12.65 15.99
C PRO A 89 7.68 13.60 16.75
N VAL A 90 6.59 13.07 17.31
CA VAL A 90 5.59 13.83 18.07
C VAL A 90 5.92 13.76 19.56
N SER A 91 6.13 14.92 20.19
CA SER A 91 6.48 15.02 21.61
C SER A 91 5.28 15.33 22.52
N SER A 92 4.12 15.68 21.94
CA SER A 92 2.89 15.89 22.66
C SER A 92 1.66 15.62 21.81
N VAL A 93 0.56 15.19 22.42
CA VAL A 93 -0.76 15.09 21.80
C VAL A 93 -1.76 15.82 22.69
N THR A 94 -2.57 16.70 22.10
CA THR A 94 -3.51 17.54 22.84
C THR A 94 -4.93 17.27 22.42
N LEU A 95 -5.86 17.21 23.37
CA LEU A 95 -7.30 17.26 23.13
C LEU A 95 -7.88 18.59 23.61
N VAL A 96 -8.69 19.24 22.79
CA VAL A 96 -9.50 20.39 23.17
C VAL A 96 -10.98 20.06 22.90
N VAL A 97 -11.81 20.11 23.93
CA VAL A 97 -13.28 20.08 23.76
C VAL A 97 -13.77 21.50 23.58
N GLU A 98 -14.40 21.77 22.46
CA GLU A 98 -14.78 23.12 22.03
C GLU A 98 -16.15 23.14 21.36
N ASP A 99 -16.76 24.32 21.29
CA ASP A 99 -18.10 24.50 20.70
C ASP A 99 -18.00 24.67 19.19
N ILE A 100 -17.89 23.54 18.50
CA ILE A 100 -17.75 23.42 17.05
C ILE A 100 -18.80 22.48 16.46
N GLY A 101 -19.08 22.61 15.17
CA GLY A 101 -19.88 21.62 14.43
C GLY A 101 -19.09 20.33 14.13
N GLY A 102 -19.76 19.33 13.57
CA GLY A 102 -19.15 18.04 13.27
C GLY A 102 -18.93 17.16 14.52
N VAL A 103 -18.10 16.12 14.39
CA VAL A 103 -17.81 15.15 15.46
C VAL A 103 -16.50 15.51 16.17
N ALA A 104 -15.40 15.43 15.42
CA ALA A 104 -14.06 15.80 15.82
C ALA A 104 -13.20 16.03 14.58
N PHE A 105 -12.00 16.58 14.77
CA PHE A 105 -10.96 16.58 13.75
C PHE A 105 -9.57 16.65 14.38
N THR A 106 -8.55 16.28 13.59
CA THR A 106 -7.14 16.37 13.96
C THR A 106 -6.39 17.37 13.09
N SER A 107 -5.62 18.25 13.72
CA SER A 107 -4.71 19.19 13.06
C SER A 107 -3.33 19.09 13.69
N GLY A 108 -2.35 18.60 12.92
CA GLY A 108 -1.02 18.31 13.44
C GLY A 108 -1.06 17.26 14.55
N ASN A 109 -0.78 17.66 15.77
CA ASN A 109 -0.85 16.84 16.98
C ASN A 109 -1.98 17.26 17.95
N GLY A 110 -2.88 18.14 17.49
CA GLY A 110 -4.04 18.61 18.22
C GLY A 110 -5.33 17.97 17.73
N ILE A 111 -6.11 17.45 18.66
CA ILE A 111 -7.42 16.82 18.45
C ILE A 111 -8.47 17.76 19.02
N HIS A 112 -9.50 18.02 18.23
CA HIS A 112 -10.59 18.93 18.54
C HIS A 112 -11.89 18.14 18.58
N LEU A 113 -12.53 18.05 19.74
CA LEU A 113 -13.78 17.31 19.95
C LEU A 113 -14.95 18.29 20.07
N SER A 114 -16.01 18.04 19.29
CA SER A 114 -17.22 18.86 19.32
C SER A 114 -18.00 18.66 20.62
N ALA A 115 -18.16 19.74 21.39
CA ALA A 115 -19.11 19.78 22.48
C ALA A 115 -20.55 19.58 21.99
N GLN A 116 -20.91 20.10 20.81
CA GLN A 116 -22.25 19.94 20.23
C GLN A 116 -22.58 18.46 19.99
N TYR A 117 -21.65 17.70 19.41
CA TYR A 117 -21.78 16.26 19.21
C TYR A 117 -21.92 15.50 20.53
N VAL A 118 -21.02 15.77 21.49
CA VAL A 118 -21.09 15.17 22.83
C VAL A 118 -22.42 15.45 23.51
N GLY A 119 -22.94 16.67 23.38
CA GLY A 119 -24.24 17.08 23.90
C GLY A 119 -25.40 16.31 23.28
N GLY A 120 -25.38 16.14 21.95
CA GLY A 120 -26.45 15.49 21.17
C GLY A 120 -26.43 13.96 21.15
N TYR A 121 -25.33 13.31 21.54
CA TYR A 121 -25.20 11.85 21.43
C TYR A 121 -26.18 11.09 22.35
N SER A 122 -27.03 10.22 21.84
CA SER A 122 -28.09 9.58 22.65
C SER A 122 -27.66 8.31 23.42
N GLY A 123 -26.46 7.78 23.16
CA GLY A 123 -25.96 6.54 23.77
C GLY A 123 -24.91 6.73 24.88
N ASP A 124 -24.10 5.70 25.09
CA ASP A 124 -22.94 5.75 25.98
C ASP A 124 -21.85 6.67 25.40
N VAL A 125 -21.93 7.95 25.79
CA VAL A 125 -21.04 9.01 25.32
C VAL A 125 -19.59 8.78 25.74
N LYS A 126 -19.34 8.02 26.81
CA LYS A 126 -17.97 7.74 27.27
C LYS A 126 -17.27 6.77 26.33
N THR A 127 -17.97 5.69 25.96
CA THR A 127 -17.49 4.71 24.98
C THR A 127 -17.39 5.31 23.58
N GLU A 128 -18.36 6.14 23.17
CA GLU A 128 -18.30 6.85 21.89
C GLU A 128 -17.09 7.77 21.81
N VAL A 129 -16.89 8.64 22.80
CA VAL A 129 -15.75 9.56 22.81
C VAL A 129 -14.44 8.79 22.84
N ALA A 130 -14.36 7.65 23.54
CA ALA A 130 -13.17 6.81 23.46
C ALA A 130 -12.90 6.34 22.02
N GLY A 131 -13.93 5.84 21.32
CA GLY A 131 -13.81 5.44 19.92
C GLY A 131 -13.40 6.57 18.98
N VAL A 132 -14.03 7.75 19.11
CA VAL A 132 -13.66 8.95 18.35
C VAL A 132 -12.20 9.33 18.61
N LEU A 133 -11.73 9.29 19.86
CA LEU A 133 -10.33 9.59 20.16
C LEU A 133 -9.36 8.56 19.59
N TYR A 134 -9.72 7.27 19.50
CA TYR A 134 -8.89 6.28 18.82
C TYR A 134 -8.75 6.57 17.32
N HIS A 135 -9.84 6.99 16.67
CA HIS A 135 -9.83 7.44 15.29
C HIS A 135 -8.91 8.68 15.13
N GLU A 136 -9.15 9.75 15.89
CA GLU A 136 -8.41 11.01 15.77
C GLU A 136 -6.92 10.88 16.12
N VAL A 137 -6.58 10.11 17.17
CA VAL A 137 -5.18 9.84 17.51
C VAL A 137 -4.47 9.09 16.37
N THR A 138 -5.19 8.32 15.57
CA THR A 138 -4.60 7.61 14.43
C THR A 138 -4.06 8.59 13.39
N HIS A 139 -4.75 9.70 13.08
CA HIS A 139 -4.25 10.74 12.18
C HIS A 139 -2.95 11.39 12.67
N VAL A 140 -2.77 11.51 13.99
CA VAL A 140 -1.52 12.01 14.57
C VAL A 140 -0.35 11.11 14.18
N TRP A 141 -0.51 9.78 14.19
CA TRP A 141 0.57 8.81 14.05
C TRP A 141 0.72 8.21 12.65
N GLN A 142 -0.37 8.04 11.89
CA GLN A 142 -0.35 7.44 10.56
C GLN A 142 0.28 8.38 9.53
N TRP A 143 0.97 7.84 8.53
CA TRP A 143 1.45 8.60 7.39
C TRP A 143 0.32 8.78 6.37
N ASP A 144 0.29 9.93 5.69
CA ASP A 144 -0.79 10.32 4.77
C ASP A 144 -0.28 10.52 3.32
N GLY A 145 0.92 10.01 3.01
CA GLY A 145 1.55 10.23 1.71
C GLY A 145 1.93 11.69 1.45
N GLN A 146 2.20 12.49 2.49
CA GLN A 146 2.39 13.94 2.38
C GLN A 146 1.14 14.65 1.83
N GLY A 147 -0.03 14.20 2.30
CA GLY A 147 -1.34 14.68 1.87
C GLY A 147 -1.78 14.22 0.47
N GLN A 148 -1.07 13.27 -0.14
CA GLN A 148 -1.41 12.74 -1.48
C GLN A 148 -2.18 11.42 -1.44
N ALA A 149 -2.29 10.77 -0.27
CA ALA A 149 -3.05 9.54 -0.15
C ALA A 149 -4.55 9.80 -0.36
N ASN A 150 -5.26 8.80 -0.90
CA ASN A 150 -6.72 8.85 -1.02
C ASN A 150 -7.34 9.05 0.37
N GLY A 151 -8.18 10.08 0.52
CA GLY A 151 -8.82 10.41 1.79
C GLY A 151 -9.61 9.24 2.39
N GLY A 152 -10.34 8.48 1.57
CA GLY A 152 -11.07 7.28 2.03
C GLY A 152 -10.17 6.18 2.60
N LEU A 153 -8.93 6.05 2.12
CA LEU A 153 -7.95 5.14 2.72
C LEU A 153 -7.41 5.69 4.05
N VAL A 154 -7.09 6.98 4.10
CA VAL A 154 -6.58 7.68 5.30
C VAL A 154 -7.60 7.58 6.44
N GLU A 155 -8.87 7.82 6.14
CA GLU A 155 -10.00 7.68 7.08
C GLU A 155 -10.26 6.20 7.42
N GLY A 156 -10.18 5.31 6.44
CA GLY A 156 -10.35 3.88 6.65
C GLY A 156 -9.30 3.24 7.56
N ILE A 157 -8.05 3.71 7.56
CA ILE A 157 -7.02 3.27 8.51
C ILE A 157 -7.34 3.75 9.93
N ALA A 158 -7.85 4.97 10.10
CA ALA A 158 -8.29 5.48 11.39
C ALA A 158 -9.47 4.68 11.95
N ASP A 159 -10.44 4.34 11.10
CA ASP A 159 -11.55 3.48 11.47
C ASP A 159 -11.16 2.01 11.68
N TYR A 160 -10.12 1.52 10.98
CA TYR A 160 -9.51 0.22 11.27
C TYR A 160 -8.93 0.19 12.69
N VAL A 161 -8.19 1.21 13.11
CA VAL A 161 -7.68 1.31 14.49
C VAL A 161 -8.81 1.34 15.50
N ARG A 162 -9.85 2.15 15.26
CA ARG A 162 -11.06 2.21 16.11
C ARG A 162 -11.74 0.84 16.20
N LEU A 163 -11.85 0.12 15.09
CA LEU A 163 -12.40 -1.24 15.02
C LEU A 163 -11.58 -2.23 15.86
N LYS A 164 -10.27 -2.29 15.64
CA LYS A 164 -9.39 -3.25 16.35
C LYS A 164 -9.28 -2.97 17.84
N ALA A 165 -9.51 -1.72 18.25
CA ALA A 165 -9.59 -1.35 19.66
C ALA A 165 -10.94 -1.72 20.32
N GLY A 166 -11.90 -2.24 19.55
CA GLY A 166 -13.22 -2.66 20.05
C GLY A 166 -14.25 -1.54 20.16
N TYR A 167 -14.03 -0.40 19.49
CA TYR A 167 -14.90 0.78 19.55
C TYR A 167 -15.71 1.02 18.26
N ALA A 168 -15.91 0.00 17.43
CA ALA A 168 -16.79 0.08 16.27
C ALA A 168 -18.26 0.28 16.73
N PRO A 169 -18.93 1.37 16.32
CA PRO A 169 -20.35 1.59 16.57
C PRO A 169 -21.24 0.47 16.03
N GLY A 170 -22.35 0.20 16.71
CA GLY A 170 -23.28 -0.86 16.32
C GLY A 170 -23.98 -0.66 14.96
N HIS A 171 -23.95 0.55 14.39
CA HIS A 171 -24.51 0.86 13.07
C HIS A 171 -23.52 0.65 11.92
N TRP A 172 -22.23 0.40 12.20
CA TRP A 172 -21.26 0.11 11.16
C TRP A 172 -21.62 -1.16 10.40
N VAL A 173 -21.24 -1.19 9.14
CA VAL A 173 -21.39 -2.39 8.30
C VAL A 173 -20.77 -3.62 8.96
N LYS A 174 -21.37 -4.78 8.68
CA LYS A 174 -20.83 -6.08 9.07
C LYS A 174 -19.68 -6.49 8.14
N PRO A 175 -18.77 -7.37 8.57
CA PRO A 175 -17.76 -7.95 7.69
C PRO A 175 -18.38 -8.50 6.40
N GLY A 176 -17.81 -8.16 5.25
CA GLY A 176 -18.26 -8.60 3.92
C GLY A 176 -19.45 -7.81 3.34
N GLN A 177 -19.96 -6.78 4.02
CA GLN A 177 -20.97 -5.88 3.46
C GLN A 177 -20.31 -4.75 2.66
N GLY A 178 -20.97 -4.38 1.56
CA GLY A 178 -20.56 -3.32 0.66
C GLY A 178 -20.20 -3.82 -0.74
N ASP A 179 -20.30 -2.93 -1.73
CA ASP A 179 -20.10 -3.24 -3.14
C ASP A 179 -18.66 -2.91 -3.58
N ARG A 180 -18.01 -1.97 -2.90
CA ARG A 180 -16.60 -1.61 -3.11
C ARG A 180 -15.90 -1.43 -1.78
N TRP A 181 -14.62 -1.77 -1.77
CA TRP A 181 -13.81 -1.71 -0.55
C TRP A 181 -13.65 -0.29 0.02
N ASP A 182 -13.73 0.74 -0.82
CA ASP A 182 -13.50 2.16 -0.49
C ASP A 182 -14.79 3.00 -0.43
N GLN A 183 -15.95 2.37 -0.46
CA GLN A 183 -17.23 3.08 -0.56
C GLN A 183 -17.64 3.86 0.71
N GLY A 184 -16.95 3.61 1.83
CA GLY A 184 -17.21 4.22 3.13
C GLY A 184 -16.14 3.79 4.13
N TYR A 185 -15.89 4.60 5.14
CA TYR A 185 -14.75 4.40 6.05
C TYR A 185 -14.89 3.13 6.90
N ASP A 186 -16.11 2.78 7.31
CA ASP A 186 -16.41 1.54 8.02
C ASP A 186 -16.25 0.29 7.13
N VAL A 187 -16.64 0.37 5.87
CA VAL A 187 -16.38 -0.68 4.85
C VAL A 187 -14.88 -0.85 4.64
N THR A 188 -14.14 0.25 4.45
CA THR A 188 -12.69 0.23 4.31
C THR A 188 -12.02 -0.38 5.53
N ALA A 189 -12.44 -0.02 6.74
CA ALA A 189 -11.91 -0.58 7.97
C ALA A 189 -12.12 -2.10 8.07
N ARG A 190 -13.31 -2.59 7.72
CA ARG A 190 -13.61 -4.04 7.68
C ARG A 190 -12.77 -4.76 6.63
N PHE A 191 -12.55 -4.14 5.48
CA PHE A 191 -11.70 -4.71 4.45
C PHE A 191 -10.24 -4.76 4.87
N LEU A 192 -9.71 -3.70 5.48
CA LEU A 192 -8.36 -3.69 6.04
C LEU A 192 -8.18 -4.73 7.16
N ASP A 193 -9.21 -4.97 7.98
CA ASP A 193 -9.22 -6.05 8.98
C ASP A 193 -9.20 -7.44 8.36
N TYR A 194 -9.95 -7.65 7.29
CA TYR A 194 -9.83 -8.86 6.51
C TYR A 194 -8.41 -9.02 5.92
N CYS A 195 -7.83 -7.97 5.34
CA CYS A 195 -6.48 -8.01 4.80
C CYS A 195 -5.41 -8.30 5.88
N ASP A 196 -5.54 -7.71 7.06
CA ASP A 196 -4.65 -7.98 8.20
C ASP A 196 -4.83 -9.41 8.73
N SER A 197 -6.03 -9.98 8.64
CA SER A 197 -6.26 -11.39 8.99
C SER A 197 -5.60 -12.38 8.03
N LEU A 198 -5.54 -12.00 6.75
CA LEU A 198 -4.86 -12.78 5.71
C LEU A 198 -3.34 -12.61 5.79
N LYS A 199 -2.85 -11.43 6.15
CA LYS A 199 -1.43 -11.19 6.47
C LYS A 199 -1.28 -10.29 7.70
N PRO A 200 -0.91 -10.86 8.86
CA PRO A 200 -0.68 -10.07 10.06
C PRO A 200 0.34 -8.94 9.84
N GLY A 201 -0.03 -7.72 10.21
CA GLY A 201 0.80 -6.53 10.00
C GLY A 201 0.64 -5.89 8.62
N PHE A 202 -0.39 -6.29 7.87
CA PHE A 202 -0.80 -5.68 6.61
C PHE A 202 -0.87 -4.15 6.71
N VAL A 203 -1.66 -3.66 7.69
CA VAL A 203 -1.91 -2.23 7.85
C VAL A 203 -0.64 -1.49 8.30
N ALA A 204 0.23 -2.15 9.06
CA ALA A 204 1.55 -1.61 9.41
C ALA A 204 2.42 -1.35 8.18
N GLN A 205 2.47 -2.33 7.27
CA GLN A 205 3.23 -2.23 6.02
C GLN A 205 2.65 -1.16 5.09
N LEU A 206 1.31 -1.10 5.00
CA LEU A 206 0.63 -0.06 4.24
C LEU A 206 0.97 1.34 4.77
N ASN A 207 0.88 1.55 6.08
CA ASN A 207 1.27 2.81 6.72
C ASN A 207 2.75 3.16 6.49
N ALA A 208 3.66 2.17 6.49
CA ALA A 208 5.06 2.39 6.17
C ALA A 208 5.27 2.85 4.71
N LYS A 209 4.51 2.33 3.74
CA LYS A 209 4.56 2.78 2.34
C LYS A 209 4.04 4.21 2.17
N LEU A 210 3.03 4.62 2.95
CA LEU A 210 2.55 6.01 2.98
C LEU A 210 3.63 6.99 3.49
N LYS A 211 4.64 6.52 4.23
CA LYS A 211 5.81 7.33 4.63
C LYS A 211 6.78 7.59 3.47
N ALA A 212 6.99 6.61 2.60
CA ALA A 212 8.14 6.53 1.69
C ALA A 212 7.94 7.20 0.30
N GLN A 213 6.82 7.89 0.06
CA GLN A 213 6.44 8.41 -1.28
C GLN A 213 6.31 7.35 -2.40
N GLU A 214 6.20 6.05 -2.08
CA GLU A 214 6.01 4.99 -3.09
C GLU A 214 4.66 5.09 -3.82
N MET A 215 3.73 5.91 -3.33
CA MET A 215 2.39 6.11 -3.93
C MET A 215 2.36 7.05 -5.13
N LYS A 216 3.48 7.67 -5.55
CA LYS A 216 3.51 8.53 -6.76
C LYS A 216 3.13 7.80 -8.06
N GLN A 217 3.25 6.47 -8.13
CA GLN A 217 2.79 5.67 -9.28
C GLN A 217 1.40 5.06 -9.09
N LEU A 218 0.77 5.23 -7.92
CA LEU A 218 -0.52 4.63 -7.59
C LEU A 218 -1.70 5.62 -7.64
N ALA A 219 -1.42 6.91 -7.86
CA ALA A 219 -2.44 7.95 -8.04
C ALA A 219 -3.30 7.78 -9.31
N GLY A 220 -2.99 6.79 -10.17
CA GLY A 220 -3.80 6.45 -11.34
C GLY A 220 -4.65 5.18 -11.19
N VAL A 221 -4.53 4.41 -10.11
CA VAL A 221 -5.15 3.08 -10.04
C VAL A 221 -5.69 2.83 -8.64
N GLY A 222 -6.96 3.22 -8.41
CA GLY A 222 -7.77 2.72 -7.31
C GLY A 222 -8.13 1.25 -7.50
N SER A 223 -7.14 0.35 -7.59
CA SER A 223 -7.39 -1.08 -7.79
C SER A 223 -6.69 -1.92 -6.74
N ILE A 224 -7.51 -2.78 -6.14
CA ILE A 224 -7.33 -4.10 -5.51
C ILE A 224 -5.93 -4.75 -5.65
N ALA A 225 -5.19 -4.52 -6.74
CA ALA A 225 -3.83 -5.00 -6.97
C ALA A 225 -2.82 -4.58 -5.87
N SER A 226 -2.87 -3.34 -5.37
CA SER A 226 -1.96 -2.87 -4.31
C SER A 226 -2.23 -3.53 -2.96
N LEU A 227 -3.47 -3.98 -2.74
CA LEU A 227 -3.87 -4.68 -1.52
C LEU A 227 -3.57 -6.18 -1.59
N LEU A 228 -3.63 -6.79 -2.78
CA LEU A 228 -3.21 -8.18 -3.00
C LEU A 228 -1.69 -8.37 -2.84
N LEU A 229 -0.88 -7.41 -3.27
CA LEU A 229 0.59 -7.41 -3.09
C LEU A 229 1.02 -7.47 -1.62
N LEU A 230 0.23 -6.83 -0.76
CA LEU A 230 0.50 -6.76 0.67
C LEU A 230 0.04 -8.02 1.43
N LEU A 231 -0.49 -9.10 0.82
CA LEU A 231 -0.98 -10.31 1.51
C LEU A 231 0.02 -11.48 1.62
N ALA A 232 1.20 -11.39 0.98
CA ALA A 232 2.02 -12.58 0.72
C ALA A 232 3.26 -12.80 1.63
N ALA A 233 3.29 -12.35 2.89
CA ALA A 233 4.48 -12.64 3.74
C ALA A 233 4.17 -12.91 5.21
N THR A 234 4.43 -14.13 5.67
CA THR A 234 5.49 -14.44 6.67
C THR A 234 5.68 -15.95 6.88
N ALA A 235 6.89 -16.44 6.56
CA ALA A 235 7.71 -17.43 7.30
C ALA A 235 8.88 -17.85 6.39
N GLY A 236 10.13 -17.76 6.85
CA GLY A 236 11.35 -17.90 6.02
C GLY A 236 11.65 -16.62 5.22
N ALA A 237 12.31 -15.65 5.85
CA ALA A 237 12.55 -14.35 5.23
C ALA A 237 13.58 -14.48 4.09
N VAL A 238 13.07 -14.59 2.86
CA VAL A 238 13.90 -14.44 1.66
C VAL A 238 14.53 -13.06 1.69
N THR A 239 15.86 -13.01 1.53
CA THR A 239 16.61 -11.76 1.48
C THR A 239 16.58 -11.22 0.06
N PHE A 240 16.23 -9.94 -0.10
CA PHE A 240 16.20 -9.26 -1.40
C PHE A 240 17.27 -8.18 -1.43
N GLU A 241 18.17 -8.26 -2.40
CA GLU A 241 19.29 -7.32 -2.54
C GLU A 241 19.42 -6.87 -3.98
N ALA A 242 19.98 -5.67 -4.16
CA ALA A 242 20.32 -5.16 -5.48
C ALA A 242 21.67 -4.47 -5.43
N ILE A 243 22.48 -4.69 -6.47
CA ILE A 243 23.83 -4.15 -6.60
C ILE A 243 23.96 -3.53 -7.99
N ASN A 244 24.57 -2.35 -8.08
CA ASN A 244 24.89 -1.71 -9.34
C ASN A 244 26.41 -1.67 -9.57
N ASN A 245 26.93 -2.66 -10.31
CA ASN A 245 28.34 -2.72 -10.68
C ASN A 245 28.67 -1.83 -11.89
N ALA A 246 27.65 -1.34 -12.60
CA ALA A 246 27.78 -0.50 -13.77
C ALA A 246 27.64 1.00 -13.43
N SER A 247 27.79 1.41 -12.16
CA SER A 247 27.56 2.79 -11.67
C SER A 247 28.44 3.87 -12.32
N THR A 248 29.53 3.48 -12.98
CA THR A 248 30.39 4.38 -13.77
C THR A 248 29.96 4.53 -15.22
N THR A 249 29.02 3.71 -15.71
CA THR A 249 28.48 3.77 -17.07
C THR A 249 27.26 4.70 -17.13
N PRO A 250 26.93 5.29 -18.30
CA PRO A 250 25.71 6.09 -18.47
C PRO A 250 24.43 5.35 -18.04
N GLY A 251 24.36 4.05 -18.34
CA GLY A 251 23.25 3.19 -17.98
C GLY A 251 23.11 2.96 -16.48
N GLY A 252 24.19 2.62 -15.79
CA GLY A 252 24.17 2.44 -14.35
C GLY A 252 23.88 3.74 -13.60
N GLN A 253 24.40 4.88 -14.09
CA GLN A 253 24.05 6.20 -13.52
C GLN A 253 22.56 6.53 -13.72
N ARG A 254 21.98 6.16 -14.87
CA ARG A 254 20.56 6.33 -15.13
C ARG A 254 19.70 5.43 -14.24
N PHE A 255 20.13 4.19 -14.03
CA PHE A 255 19.51 3.27 -13.07
C PHE A 255 19.51 3.86 -11.66
N ASP A 256 20.65 4.34 -11.15
CA ASP A 256 20.73 4.91 -9.80
C ASP A 256 19.84 6.13 -9.62
N ARG A 257 19.78 7.00 -10.63
CA ARG A 257 18.97 8.23 -10.61
C ARG A 257 17.47 7.96 -10.69
N SER A 258 17.06 7.03 -11.55
CA SER A 258 15.65 6.85 -11.94
C SER A 258 14.96 5.69 -11.22
N TYR A 259 15.76 4.76 -10.67
CA TYR A 259 15.29 3.52 -10.08
C TYR A 259 15.92 3.30 -8.69
N GLY A 260 17.23 3.08 -8.64
CA GLY A 260 18.01 2.89 -7.42
C GLY A 260 17.92 1.47 -6.82
N VAL A 261 19.02 1.03 -6.19
CA VAL A 261 19.13 -0.32 -5.62
C VAL A 261 18.14 -0.59 -4.48
N GLY A 262 17.82 0.41 -3.65
CA GLY A 262 16.85 0.23 -2.56
C GLY A 262 15.43 -0.05 -3.07
N TYR A 263 15.00 0.68 -4.10
CA TYR A 263 13.70 0.43 -4.75
C TYR A 263 13.70 -0.89 -5.52
N ALA A 264 14.81 -1.25 -6.17
CA ALA A 264 14.93 -2.53 -6.85
C ALA A 264 14.76 -3.73 -5.91
N ALA A 265 15.41 -3.71 -4.74
CA ALA A 265 15.24 -4.76 -3.73
C ALA A 265 13.78 -4.88 -3.26
N GLN A 266 13.08 -3.75 -3.09
CA GLN A 266 11.65 -3.74 -2.79
C GLN A 266 10.83 -4.36 -3.93
N VAL A 267 11.13 -4.04 -5.18
CA VAL A 267 10.45 -4.62 -6.35
C VAL A 267 10.67 -6.13 -6.47
N LEU A 268 11.87 -6.64 -6.17
CA LEU A 268 12.11 -8.09 -6.14
C LEU A 268 11.25 -8.80 -5.09
N SER A 269 11.11 -8.17 -3.91
CA SER A 269 10.22 -8.67 -2.84
C SER A 269 8.77 -8.68 -3.28
N ASP A 270 8.30 -7.57 -3.88
CA ASP A 270 6.93 -7.40 -4.36
C ASP A 270 6.62 -8.37 -5.51
N ALA A 271 7.52 -8.51 -6.48
CA ALA A 271 7.40 -9.46 -7.59
C ALA A 271 7.42 -10.92 -7.11
N SER A 272 8.25 -11.26 -6.13
CA SER A 272 8.29 -12.62 -5.54
C SER A 272 6.98 -12.94 -4.83
N CYS A 273 6.48 -12.00 -4.04
CA CYS A 273 5.18 -12.09 -3.39
C CYS A 273 4.05 -12.32 -4.40
N PHE A 274 4.06 -11.56 -5.49
CA PHE A 274 3.08 -11.69 -6.57
C PHE A 274 3.19 -13.04 -7.28
N ALA A 275 4.40 -13.49 -7.62
CA ALA A 275 4.64 -14.79 -8.23
C ALA A 275 4.16 -15.94 -7.33
N TRP A 276 4.42 -15.89 -6.02
CA TRP A 276 3.92 -16.89 -5.08
C TRP A 276 2.40 -16.93 -5.03
N ALA A 277 1.73 -15.77 -5.09
CA ALA A 277 0.28 -15.71 -5.15
C ALA A 277 -0.25 -16.32 -6.46
N VAL A 278 0.35 -15.98 -7.61
CA VAL A 278 -0.01 -16.54 -8.92
C VAL A 278 0.19 -18.06 -8.95
N PHE A 279 1.23 -18.57 -8.30
CA PHE A 279 1.53 -20.00 -8.25
C PHE A 279 0.81 -20.76 -7.13
N ASN A 280 0.00 -20.09 -6.32
CA ASN A 280 -0.59 -20.65 -5.11
C ASN A 280 0.45 -21.29 -4.16
N GLN A 281 1.64 -20.68 -4.08
CA GLN A 281 2.77 -21.08 -3.23
C GLN A 281 2.88 -20.14 -2.01
N THR A 282 1.75 -19.89 -1.36
CA THR A 282 1.68 -18.95 -0.23
C THR A 282 2.41 -19.48 1.00
N SER A 283 2.51 -20.81 1.15
CA SER A 283 3.34 -21.47 2.16
C SER A 283 4.79 -21.61 1.67
N PRO A 284 5.80 -21.36 2.53
CA PRO A 284 7.21 -21.58 2.20
C PRO A 284 7.53 -23.01 1.77
N ALA A 285 6.81 -24.00 2.28
CA ALA A 285 7.02 -25.41 1.95
C ALA A 285 6.69 -25.75 0.48
N ASP A 286 5.88 -24.92 -0.19
CA ASP A 286 5.48 -25.13 -1.58
C ASP A 286 6.39 -24.41 -2.59
N ARG A 287 7.28 -23.55 -2.08
CA ARG A 287 8.18 -22.71 -2.89
C ARG A 287 9.46 -23.46 -3.23
N ARG A 288 10.15 -23.00 -4.27
CA ARG A 288 11.56 -23.36 -4.48
C ARG A 288 12.39 -22.91 -3.28
N PRO A 289 13.35 -23.73 -2.80
CA PRO A 289 14.17 -23.40 -1.64
C PRO A 289 15.21 -22.32 -2.01
N VAL A 290 14.80 -21.06 -1.89
CA VAL A 290 15.63 -19.89 -2.19
C VAL A 290 15.58 -18.93 -1.01
N ASP A 291 16.73 -18.71 -0.37
CA ASP A 291 16.85 -17.84 0.80
C ASP A 291 17.27 -16.40 0.43
N ARG A 292 17.73 -16.19 -0.81
CA ARG A 292 18.19 -14.88 -1.30
C ARG A 292 17.92 -14.72 -2.79
N VAL A 293 17.38 -13.56 -3.16
CA VAL A 293 17.25 -13.10 -4.55
C VAL A 293 18.04 -11.82 -4.73
N THR A 294 18.90 -11.79 -5.73
CA THR A 294 19.84 -10.67 -5.96
C THR A 294 19.63 -10.10 -7.36
N LEU A 295 19.43 -8.79 -7.46
CA LEU A 295 19.59 -8.07 -8.73
C LEU A 295 21.02 -7.56 -8.87
N VAL A 296 21.63 -7.77 -10.02
CA VAL A 296 22.92 -7.18 -10.40
C VAL A 296 22.76 -6.37 -11.68
N VAL A 297 23.05 -5.07 -11.62
CA VAL A 297 23.12 -4.21 -12.81
C VAL A 297 24.53 -4.25 -13.36
N ASN A 298 24.68 -4.79 -14.57
CA ASN A 298 25.96 -5.03 -15.25
C ASN A 298 25.90 -4.55 -16.70
N ALA A 299 27.06 -4.36 -17.33
CA ALA A 299 27.16 -4.28 -18.78
C ALA A 299 27.12 -5.70 -19.37
N MET A 300 26.17 -5.97 -20.26
CA MET A 300 25.98 -7.26 -20.93
C MET A 300 25.18 -7.06 -22.23
N ASP A 301 24.89 -8.15 -22.94
CA ASP A 301 23.96 -8.17 -24.07
C ASP A 301 22.52 -8.45 -23.60
N GLY A 302 21.52 -8.17 -24.44
CA GLY A 302 20.11 -8.42 -24.12
C GLY A 302 19.50 -7.41 -23.13
N ILE A 303 18.37 -7.77 -22.52
CA ILE A 303 17.62 -6.92 -21.58
C ILE A 303 17.96 -7.28 -20.14
N ALA A 304 17.66 -8.51 -19.77
CA ALA A 304 17.97 -9.13 -18.50
C ALA A 304 18.00 -10.65 -18.68
N TYR A 305 18.50 -11.37 -17.67
CA TYR A 305 18.30 -12.81 -17.52
C TYR A 305 18.33 -13.18 -16.05
N THR A 306 17.88 -14.40 -15.75
CA THR A 306 17.92 -14.99 -14.42
C THR A 306 18.74 -16.27 -14.43
N GLU A 307 19.71 -16.35 -13.52
CA GLU A 307 20.50 -17.56 -13.27
C GLU A 307 20.40 -17.94 -11.79
N GLY A 308 19.79 -19.10 -11.51
CA GLY A 308 19.49 -19.52 -10.15
C GLY A 308 18.55 -18.55 -9.44
N SER A 309 19.08 -17.80 -8.46
CA SER A 309 18.36 -16.71 -7.78
C SER A 309 18.99 -15.33 -7.99
N THR A 310 19.88 -15.21 -8.99
CA THR A 310 20.49 -13.95 -9.40
C THR A 310 19.86 -13.48 -10.70
N ILE A 311 19.33 -12.27 -10.69
CA ILE A 311 18.81 -11.57 -11.86
C ILE A 311 19.88 -10.57 -12.30
N VAL A 312 20.22 -10.55 -13.58
CA VAL A 312 21.17 -9.59 -14.14
C VAL A 312 20.43 -8.66 -15.10
N LEU A 313 20.46 -7.35 -14.82
CA LEU A 313 19.86 -6.32 -15.66
C LEU A 313 20.94 -5.59 -16.46
N ASN A 314 20.73 -5.46 -17.76
CA ASN A 314 21.66 -4.78 -18.64
C ASN A 314 21.61 -3.24 -18.48
N ALA A 315 22.70 -2.66 -17.99
CA ALA A 315 22.88 -1.21 -17.92
C ALA A 315 22.76 -0.54 -19.30
N GLY A 316 23.26 -1.18 -20.36
CA GLY A 316 23.15 -0.69 -21.73
C GLY A 316 21.70 -0.56 -22.21
N TYR A 317 20.85 -1.53 -21.87
CA TYR A 317 19.41 -1.47 -22.13
C TYR A 317 18.77 -0.30 -21.38
N VAL A 318 19.05 -0.16 -20.07
CA VAL A 318 18.57 0.97 -19.26
C VAL A 318 18.99 2.32 -19.85
N ASN A 319 20.21 2.43 -20.37
CA ASN A 319 20.69 3.64 -21.03
C ASN A 319 19.88 3.97 -22.29
N ASN A 320 19.60 2.98 -23.12
CA ASN A 320 19.04 3.17 -24.45
C ASN A 320 17.51 3.22 -24.46
N TYR A 321 16.85 2.79 -23.38
CA TYR A 321 15.38 2.80 -23.30
C TYR A 321 14.83 4.23 -23.32
N THR A 322 13.94 4.56 -24.25
CA THR A 322 13.43 5.93 -24.45
C THR A 322 12.17 6.25 -23.66
N GLY A 323 11.52 5.25 -23.06
CA GLY A 323 10.30 5.43 -22.24
C GLY A 323 10.56 5.64 -20.75
N ASP A 324 9.52 5.39 -19.95
CA ASP A 324 9.63 5.38 -18.49
C ASP A 324 10.42 4.16 -18.00
N VAL A 325 11.71 4.38 -17.75
CA VAL A 325 12.63 3.37 -17.20
C VAL A 325 12.10 2.75 -15.92
N LYS A 326 11.40 3.52 -15.08
CA LYS A 326 10.91 2.98 -13.82
C LYS A 326 9.83 1.94 -14.05
N THR A 327 8.87 2.22 -14.91
CA THR A 327 7.83 1.25 -15.27
C THR A 327 8.42 0.06 -16.03
N GLU A 328 9.32 0.29 -17.00
CA GLU A 328 9.92 -0.79 -17.78
C GLU A 328 10.76 -1.74 -16.92
N VAL A 329 11.69 -1.21 -16.13
CA VAL A 329 12.55 -2.05 -15.27
C VAL A 329 11.69 -2.78 -14.24
N THR A 330 10.62 -2.15 -13.71
CA THR A 330 9.70 -2.87 -12.83
C THR A 330 9.08 -4.07 -13.55
N GLY A 331 8.56 -3.88 -14.77
CA GLY A 331 8.02 -4.98 -15.58
C GLY A 331 9.01 -6.09 -15.88
N VAL A 332 10.25 -5.72 -16.25
CA VAL A 332 11.35 -6.68 -16.47
C VAL A 332 11.64 -7.47 -15.19
N LEU A 333 11.72 -6.82 -14.03
CA LEU A 333 11.97 -7.54 -12.77
C LEU A 333 10.80 -8.46 -12.38
N TYR A 334 9.55 -8.09 -12.69
CA TYR A 334 8.40 -8.99 -12.50
C TYR A 334 8.49 -10.24 -13.37
N HIS A 335 8.98 -10.10 -14.60
CA HIS A 335 9.27 -11.22 -15.48
C HIS A 335 10.41 -12.08 -14.91
N GLU A 336 11.59 -11.50 -14.68
CA GLU A 336 12.78 -12.25 -14.28
C GLU A 336 12.62 -12.95 -12.92
N THR A 337 11.91 -12.33 -12.00
CA THR A 337 11.62 -12.93 -10.68
C THR A 337 10.84 -14.23 -10.80
N VAL A 338 10.05 -14.43 -11.86
CA VAL A 338 9.35 -15.69 -12.08
C VAL A 338 10.31 -16.85 -12.25
N HIS A 339 11.38 -16.67 -13.02
CA HIS A 339 12.39 -17.70 -13.26
C HIS A 339 13.11 -18.15 -11.96
N VAL A 340 13.09 -17.32 -10.91
CA VAL A 340 13.59 -17.73 -9.57
C VAL A 340 12.65 -18.75 -8.91
N TRP A 341 11.34 -18.60 -9.08
CA TRP A 341 10.31 -19.35 -8.34
C TRP A 341 9.63 -20.45 -9.14
N GLN A 342 9.73 -20.40 -10.47
CA GLN A 342 9.11 -21.35 -11.39
C GLN A 342 9.80 -22.72 -11.31
N TRP A 343 9.01 -23.79 -11.38
CA TRP A 343 9.49 -25.16 -11.43
C TRP A 343 9.77 -25.59 -12.87
N GLY A 344 10.66 -26.58 -13.05
CA GLY A 344 10.83 -27.25 -14.33
C GLY A 344 11.88 -26.65 -15.27
N LEU A 345 12.65 -25.63 -14.83
CA LEU A 345 13.63 -24.95 -15.68
C LEU A 345 14.74 -25.84 -16.23
N GLN A 346 14.89 -27.07 -15.74
CA GLN A 346 15.75 -28.07 -16.39
C GLN A 346 15.33 -28.39 -17.84
N ASP A 347 14.06 -28.14 -18.20
CA ASP A 347 13.49 -28.36 -19.54
C ASP A 347 13.46 -27.07 -20.38
N TYR A 348 14.09 -25.99 -19.90
CA TYR A 348 13.99 -24.67 -20.53
C TYR A 348 14.39 -24.70 -22.00
N ASP A 349 15.54 -25.29 -22.36
CA ASP A 349 16.02 -25.30 -23.75
C ASP A 349 15.07 -26.00 -24.72
N ALA A 350 14.35 -27.02 -24.26
CA ALA A 350 13.43 -27.79 -25.08
C ALA A 350 12.05 -27.10 -25.23
N HIS A 351 11.62 -26.35 -24.21
CA HIS A 351 10.26 -25.81 -24.13
C HIS A 351 10.23 -24.35 -23.64
N TRP A 352 11.20 -23.53 -24.02
CA TRP A 352 11.43 -22.17 -23.51
C TRP A 352 10.14 -21.32 -23.47
N TRP A 353 9.27 -21.48 -24.48
CA TRP A 353 8.04 -20.72 -24.64
C TRP A 353 7.10 -20.80 -23.42
N VAL A 354 7.03 -21.96 -22.73
CA VAL A 354 6.12 -22.11 -21.59
C VAL A 354 6.66 -21.39 -20.36
N PHE A 355 7.98 -21.37 -20.20
CA PHE A 355 8.65 -20.69 -19.09
C PHE A 355 8.56 -19.17 -19.28
N GLU A 356 8.94 -18.69 -20.47
CA GLU A 356 8.84 -17.29 -20.84
C GLU A 356 7.41 -16.78 -20.85
N GLY A 357 6.47 -17.58 -21.37
CA GLY A 357 5.06 -17.24 -21.37
C GLY A 357 4.46 -17.12 -19.98
N ILE A 358 4.87 -17.96 -19.02
CA ILE A 358 4.45 -17.84 -17.62
C ILE A 358 5.06 -16.59 -16.96
N ALA A 359 6.33 -16.29 -17.23
CA ALA A 359 6.97 -15.07 -16.75
C ALA A 359 6.26 -13.81 -17.27
N ASP A 360 5.91 -13.78 -18.55
CA ASP A 360 5.16 -12.67 -19.13
C ASP A 360 3.68 -12.66 -18.78
N PHE A 361 3.07 -13.80 -18.48
CA PHE A 361 1.74 -13.86 -17.86
C PHE A 361 1.75 -13.14 -16.51
N VAL A 362 2.78 -13.37 -15.68
CA VAL A 362 2.92 -12.67 -14.39
C VAL A 362 3.11 -11.16 -14.60
N ARG A 363 4.00 -10.76 -15.52
CA ARG A 363 4.20 -9.34 -15.89
C ARG A 363 2.91 -8.70 -16.39
N LEU A 364 2.12 -9.42 -17.21
CA LEU A 364 0.82 -8.99 -17.71
C LEU A 364 -0.17 -8.76 -16.57
N ARG A 365 -0.35 -9.75 -15.69
CA ARG A 365 -1.29 -9.70 -14.57
C ARG A 365 -0.93 -8.66 -13.51
N ALA A 366 0.37 -8.36 -13.39
CA ALA A 366 0.85 -7.27 -12.54
C ALA A 366 0.62 -5.87 -13.16
N GLY A 367 0.13 -5.79 -14.41
CA GLY A 367 -0.17 -4.53 -15.08
C GLY A 367 1.03 -3.88 -15.76
N TYR A 368 2.12 -4.62 -15.97
CA TYR A 368 3.36 -4.11 -16.57
C TYR A 368 3.60 -4.59 -18.01
N ALA A 369 2.53 -4.98 -18.72
CA ALA A 369 2.60 -5.27 -20.15
C ALA A 369 2.95 -3.99 -20.94
N PRO A 370 4.06 -3.96 -21.70
CA PRO A 370 4.40 -2.87 -22.60
C PRO A 370 3.33 -2.59 -23.64
N ALA A 371 3.19 -1.33 -24.05
CA ALA A 371 2.19 -0.91 -25.02
C ALA A 371 2.34 -1.56 -26.42
N HIS A 372 3.54 -2.06 -26.76
CA HIS A 372 3.81 -2.71 -28.03
C HIS A 372 3.48 -4.22 -28.04
N TRP A 373 3.11 -4.79 -26.89
CA TRP A 373 2.69 -6.19 -26.83
C TRP A 373 1.44 -6.44 -27.65
N VAL A 374 1.35 -7.66 -28.16
CA VAL A 374 0.17 -8.13 -28.88
C VAL A 374 -1.11 -8.01 -28.03
N GLN A 375 -2.21 -7.74 -28.71
CA GLN A 375 -3.55 -7.75 -28.12
C GLN A 375 -4.09 -9.19 -28.00
N PRO A 376 -5.09 -9.43 -27.14
CA PRO A 376 -5.78 -10.72 -27.11
C PRO A 376 -6.23 -11.14 -28.51
N GLY A 377 -6.01 -12.41 -28.85
CA GLY A 377 -6.33 -12.98 -30.15
C GLY A 377 -5.29 -12.76 -31.24
N GLN A 378 -4.27 -11.92 -31.06
CA GLN A 378 -3.17 -11.78 -32.02
C GLN A 378 -2.14 -12.92 -31.88
N GLY A 379 -1.23 -13.04 -32.87
CA GLY A 379 -0.26 -14.13 -32.95
C GLY A 379 -0.76 -15.34 -33.77
N SER A 380 0.20 -16.16 -34.23
CA SER A 380 -0.07 -17.32 -35.10
C SER A 380 -0.09 -18.66 -34.36
N SER A 381 0.55 -18.75 -33.18
CA SER A 381 0.60 -19.96 -32.36
C SER A 381 0.85 -19.62 -30.89
N TRP A 382 0.40 -20.48 -29.97
CA TRP A 382 0.55 -20.29 -28.52
C TRP A 382 1.99 -20.46 -28.00
N ASP A 383 2.89 -21.04 -28.80
CA ASP A 383 4.25 -21.44 -28.43
C ASP A 383 5.36 -20.63 -29.14
N LYS A 384 4.99 -19.57 -29.87
CA LYS A 384 5.93 -18.81 -30.74
C LYS A 384 6.39 -17.47 -30.19
N GLY A 385 5.88 -17.02 -29.04
CA GLY A 385 6.30 -15.74 -28.48
C GLY A 385 5.77 -15.47 -27.08
N TYR A 386 6.69 -15.09 -26.20
CA TYR A 386 6.53 -14.33 -24.96
C TYR A 386 5.13 -13.76 -24.70
N ASP A 387 4.77 -12.65 -25.38
CA ASP A 387 3.52 -11.92 -25.17
C ASP A 387 2.28 -12.63 -25.70
N VAL A 388 2.38 -13.34 -26.83
CA VAL A 388 1.31 -14.19 -27.38
C VAL A 388 0.95 -15.31 -26.40
N THR A 389 1.96 -16.02 -25.88
CA THR A 389 1.80 -17.09 -24.90
C THR A 389 1.19 -16.54 -23.61
N ALA A 390 1.67 -15.42 -23.10
CA ALA A 390 1.14 -14.80 -21.89
C ALA A 390 -0.37 -14.49 -22.01
N ARG A 391 -0.81 -13.93 -23.15
CA ARG A 391 -2.24 -13.66 -23.41
C ARG A 391 -3.07 -14.94 -23.51
N PHE A 392 -2.52 -15.98 -24.11
CA PHE A 392 -3.18 -17.29 -24.18
C PHE A 392 -3.31 -17.96 -22.81
N LEU A 393 -2.27 -17.89 -21.97
CA LEU A 393 -2.31 -18.40 -20.61
C LEU A 393 -3.32 -17.62 -19.74
N ASP A 394 -3.46 -16.30 -19.95
CA ASP A 394 -4.50 -15.49 -19.30
C ASP A 394 -5.92 -15.90 -19.72
N TYR A 395 -6.11 -16.26 -20.99
CA TYR A 395 -7.36 -16.89 -21.43
C TYR A 395 -7.59 -18.24 -20.73
N CYS A 396 -6.59 -19.11 -20.66
CA CYS A 396 -6.71 -20.40 -19.98
C CYS A 396 -7.06 -20.24 -18.49
N ASP A 397 -6.41 -19.29 -17.80
CA ASP A 397 -6.71 -18.97 -16.40
C ASP A 397 -8.11 -18.39 -16.22
N SER A 398 -8.63 -17.64 -17.20
CA SER A 398 -10.03 -17.17 -17.18
C SER A 398 -11.07 -18.30 -17.29
N LEU A 399 -10.73 -19.40 -17.98
CA LEU A 399 -11.56 -20.60 -18.05
C LEU A 399 -11.45 -21.46 -16.80
N ARG A 400 -10.24 -21.55 -16.24
CA ARG A 400 -9.94 -22.31 -15.04
C ARG A 400 -9.05 -21.48 -14.11
N PRO A 401 -9.63 -20.75 -13.15
CA PRO A 401 -8.85 -19.97 -12.20
C PRO A 401 -7.78 -20.81 -11.49
N GLY A 402 -6.53 -20.35 -11.51
CA GLY A 402 -5.38 -21.10 -11.01
C GLY A 402 -4.76 -22.06 -12.04
N PHE A 403 -5.10 -21.91 -13.33
CA PHE A 403 -4.51 -22.70 -14.42
C PHE A 403 -2.99 -22.61 -14.38
N VAL A 404 -2.43 -21.40 -14.30
CA VAL A 404 -0.98 -21.18 -14.31
C VAL A 404 -0.31 -21.76 -13.06
N ALA A 405 -0.96 -21.72 -11.90
CA ALA A 405 -0.48 -22.38 -10.68
C ALA A 405 -0.35 -23.90 -10.85
N LEU A 406 -1.39 -24.52 -11.42
CA LEU A 406 -1.44 -25.95 -11.68
C LEU A 406 -0.41 -26.35 -12.75
N LEU A 407 -0.29 -25.55 -13.82
CA LEU A 407 0.70 -25.76 -14.87
C LEU A 407 2.12 -25.70 -14.29
N ASN A 408 2.47 -24.63 -13.57
CA ASN A 408 3.77 -24.49 -12.90
C ASN A 408 4.07 -25.69 -11.98
N THR A 409 3.08 -26.18 -11.24
CA THR A 409 3.25 -27.36 -10.37
C THR A 409 3.58 -28.62 -11.18
N LYS A 410 2.94 -28.81 -12.34
CA LYS A 410 3.18 -29.98 -13.21
C LYS A 410 4.54 -29.92 -13.92
N LEU A 411 5.08 -28.74 -14.19
CA LEU A 411 6.41 -28.57 -14.81
C LEU A 411 7.56 -29.14 -13.98
N LYS A 412 7.36 -29.45 -12.68
CA LYS A 412 8.40 -30.07 -11.82
C LYS A 412 9.08 -31.28 -12.45
N ASN A 413 8.33 -32.10 -13.19
CA ASN A 413 8.82 -33.34 -13.81
C ASN A 413 8.94 -33.22 -15.34
N GLY A 414 9.03 -32.00 -15.85
CA GLY A 414 9.14 -31.68 -17.26
C GLY A 414 7.81 -31.30 -17.92
N TYR A 415 7.88 -30.84 -19.17
CA TYR A 415 6.73 -30.33 -19.92
C TYR A 415 5.98 -31.43 -20.69
N SER A 416 4.65 -31.29 -20.80
CA SER A 416 3.79 -32.08 -21.68
C SER A 416 2.53 -31.32 -22.09
N ASP A 417 2.16 -31.37 -23.37
CA ASP A 417 0.89 -30.80 -23.87
C ASP A 417 -0.34 -31.40 -23.17
N ASP A 418 -0.24 -32.64 -22.66
CA ASP A 418 -1.34 -33.30 -21.94
C ASP A 418 -1.73 -32.58 -20.64
N TYR A 419 -0.87 -31.71 -20.10
CA TYR A 419 -1.20 -30.92 -18.92
C TYR A 419 -2.39 -29.99 -19.15
N PHE A 420 -2.59 -29.50 -20.38
CA PHE A 420 -3.76 -28.70 -20.71
C PHE A 420 -5.05 -29.52 -20.56
N VAL A 421 -5.05 -30.77 -21.04
CA VAL A 421 -6.17 -31.71 -20.89
C VAL A 421 -6.41 -32.02 -19.42
N GLN A 422 -5.35 -32.33 -18.67
CA GLN A 422 -5.47 -32.67 -17.25
C GLN A 422 -6.03 -31.51 -16.40
N ILE A 423 -5.75 -30.25 -16.77
CA ILE A 423 -6.19 -29.08 -16.00
C ILE A 423 -7.57 -28.58 -16.45
N THR A 424 -7.84 -28.57 -17.77
CA THR A 424 -9.03 -27.91 -18.34
C THR A 424 -10.04 -28.88 -18.94
N GLY A 425 -9.66 -30.13 -19.19
CA GLY A 425 -10.44 -31.11 -19.94
C GLY A 425 -10.33 -30.97 -21.47
N LYS A 426 -9.52 -30.03 -21.98
CA LYS A 426 -9.34 -29.75 -23.42
C LYS A 426 -7.87 -29.77 -23.80
N CYS A 427 -7.56 -30.18 -25.02
CA CYS A 427 -6.18 -30.13 -25.51
C CYS A 427 -5.77 -28.69 -25.86
N VAL A 428 -4.46 -28.42 -25.91
CA VAL A 428 -3.94 -27.07 -26.16
C VAL A 428 -4.38 -26.51 -27.52
N GLN A 429 -4.53 -27.37 -28.54
CA GLN A 429 -5.03 -27.00 -29.86
C GLN A 429 -6.50 -26.54 -29.82
N GLU A 430 -7.36 -27.24 -29.09
CA GLU A 430 -8.76 -26.84 -28.90
C GLU A 430 -8.86 -25.50 -28.18
N LEU A 431 -8.11 -25.34 -27.08
CA LEU A 431 -8.06 -24.09 -26.32
C LEU A 431 -7.57 -22.93 -27.18
N TRP A 432 -6.56 -23.15 -28.02
CA TRP A 432 -6.05 -22.12 -28.93
C TRP A 432 -7.09 -21.72 -29.98
N LEU A 433 -7.79 -22.68 -30.59
CA LEU A 433 -8.86 -22.38 -31.55
C LEU A 433 -9.99 -21.59 -30.89
N GLU A 434 -10.39 -21.94 -29.66
CA GLU A 434 -11.39 -21.19 -28.90
C GLU A 434 -10.91 -19.78 -28.54
N TYR A 435 -9.64 -19.63 -28.14
CA TYR A 435 -9.02 -18.33 -27.91
C TYR A 435 -9.06 -17.45 -29.15
N LYS A 436 -8.68 -18.01 -30.31
CA LYS A 436 -8.73 -17.31 -31.60
C LYS A 436 -10.16 -16.98 -32.03
N ALA A 437 -11.13 -17.85 -31.76
CA ALA A 437 -12.54 -17.56 -32.04
C ALA A 437 -13.09 -16.45 -31.13
N LYS A 438 -12.69 -16.42 -29.86
CA LYS A 438 -13.14 -15.42 -28.88
C LYS A 438 -12.59 -14.02 -29.16
N TYR A 439 -11.32 -13.92 -29.58
CA TYR A 439 -10.60 -12.64 -29.67
C TYR A 439 -10.09 -12.28 -31.08
N GLY A 440 -10.14 -13.19 -32.04
CA GLY A 440 -9.56 -13.00 -33.39
C GLY A 440 -10.38 -12.12 -34.34
N HIS A 441 -11.48 -11.53 -33.86
CA HIS A 441 -12.31 -10.59 -34.62
C HIS A 441 -11.92 -9.14 -34.34
N HIS A 442 -10.66 -8.78 -34.59
CA HIS A 442 -10.19 -7.39 -34.56
C HIS A 442 -9.30 -7.08 -35.76
#